data_AF-M5BHZ3-F1
#
_entry.id   AF-M5BHZ3-F1
#
_cell.length_a   1.000
_cell.length_b   1.000
_cell.length_c   1.000
_cell.angle_alpha   90.00
_cell.angle_beta   90.00
_cell.angle_gamma   90.00
#
_symmetry.space_group_name_H-M   'P 1'
#
loop_
_entity.id
_entity.type
_entity.pdbx_description
1 polymer ?
#
loop_
_entity_poly.entity_id
_entity_poly.type
_entity_poly.pdbx_seq_one_letter_code
_entity_poly.pdbx_strand_id
1 'polypeptide(L)'
;MNSRFITDSRVTRDFRHLIQGPSFRQRGSRYPTKLTTSPNYPKPSDRIKYWNIVPGDTVRIVRGAHAENKKHEVLSVDKTRNFVYLKEVTMLRGHGESASRVSKPIHYSNLQLYLGVYELPDKTGEVKDTEVYATRISTSKPVYIPAARRWFWRRYAAGTSPQIPTPEGVAPRKNRTEIRWPEPKKRALPTVEFDYDTPLEAVREITWTPADVSEYPKYPPYFHIPAPTSQQRISVSQKMLAAKARAVQDAYIAGRLGDNVPMEQYLARELSNPHSRAKKQQRWQEAKEESDRLQVRFMKAAKEARKTSGSVTTVGLNLTKKQAAKEGLFLFESHIREAEKARGAKRAEQRGAVAKLERKKVRKARKAKKIEESLRNLVLEDAKNQVLPTTTQTHLAA
;
A
#
# COMPACT_ATOMS: atom_id res chain seq x y z
N MET A 1 14.23 -3.70 9.31
CA MET A 1 13.05 -3.39 8.46
C MET A 1 12.31 -4.64 7.92
N ASN A 2 12.51 -5.85 8.48
CA ASN A 2 12.20 -7.11 7.77
C ASN A 2 10.97 -7.91 8.27
N SER A 3 10.11 -7.37 9.13
CA SER A 3 9.02 -8.15 9.74
C SER A 3 7.64 -7.98 9.10
N ARG A 4 7.44 -7.08 8.12
CA ARG A 4 6.09 -6.80 7.58
C ARG A 4 5.53 -7.86 6.64
N PHE A 5 6.35 -8.79 6.16
CA PHE A 5 5.95 -9.79 5.17
C PHE A 5 5.64 -11.16 5.78
N ILE A 6 6.15 -11.41 6.98
CA ILE A 6 5.71 -12.52 7.83
C ILE A 6 4.45 -12.01 8.52
N THR A 7 3.34 -12.67 8.25
CA THR A 7 2.04 -12.26 8.77
C THR A 7 1.46 -13.36 9.64
N ASP A 8 1.16 -13.03 10.89
CA ASP A 8 0.31 -13.84 11.78
C ASP A 8 -1.18 -13.56 11.54
N SER A 9 -1.47 -12.52 10.73
CA SER A 9 -2.83 -12.14 10.39
C SER A 9 -3.42 -13.12 9.39
N ARG A 10 -4.63 -13.59 9.70
CA ARG A 10 -5.34 -14.55 8.86
C ARG A 10 -5.91 -13.97 7.58
N VAL A 11 -6.21 -12.69 7.66
CA VAL A 11 -6.96 -11.96 6.66
C VAL A 11 -6.01 -11.29 5.68
N THR A 12 -6.35 -11.34 4.40
CA THR A 12 -5.62 -10.59 3.37
C THR A 12 -6.22 -9.20 3.22
N ARG A 13 -5.52 -8.18 3.74
CA ARG A 13 -5.93 -6.77 3.66
C ARG A 13 -5.34 -6.09 2.44
N ASP A 14 -4.05 -6.31 2.19
CA ASP A 14 -3.29 -5.71 1.10
C ASP A 14 -2.45 -6.75 0.34
N PHE A 15 -2.05 -6.39 -0.88
CA PHE A 15 -1.19 -7.20 -1.75
C PHE A 15 0.22 -6.61 -1.86
N ARG A 16 0.72 -5.98 -0.80
CA ARG A 16 2.06 -5.36 -0.80
C ARG A 16 3.17 -6.38 -1.00
N HIS A 17 2.94 -7.64 -0.66
CA HIS A 17 3.89 -8.73 -0.93
C HIS A 17 4.03 -9.03 -2.44
N LEU A 18 3.09 -8.61 -3.29
CA LEU A 18 3.22 -8.69 -4.74
C LEU A 18 3.95 -7.50 -5.34
N ILE A 19 4.21 -6.45 -4.57
CA ILE A 19 5.01 -5.33 -5.04
C ILE A 19 6.47 -5.78 -4.99
N GLN A 20 7.19 -5.62 -6.09
CA GLN A 20 8.63 -5.75 -6.07
C GLN A 20 9.15 -4.69 -5.10
N GLY A 21 9.76 -5.12 -3.98
CA GLY A 21 10.44 -4.18 -3.10
C GLY A 21 11.41 -3.32 -3.90
N PRO A 22 11.73 -2.08 -3.46
CA PRO A 22 12.66 -1.22 -4.18
C PRO A 22 13.89 -2.06 -4.53
N SER A 23 14.16 -2.18 -5.83
CA SER A 23 15.25 -2.99 -6.37
C SER A 23 16.56 -2.41 -5.87
N PHE A 24 16.97 -2.78 -4.66
CA PHE A 24 18.27 -2.39 -4.11
C PHE A 24 19.42 -2.90 -5.00
N ARG A 25 19.10 -3.84 -5.90
CA ARG A 25 19.97 -4.37 -6.94
C ARG A 25 20.23 -3.42 -8.13
N GLN A 26 19.54 -2.27 -8.26
CA GLN A 26 19.73 -1.37 -9.43
C GLN A 26 20.62 -0.16 -9.17
N ARG A 27 21.15 0.05 -7.96
CA ARG A 27 22.23 1.02 -7.73
C ARG A 27 23.49 0.29 -7.29
N GLY A 28 24.23 -0.26 -8.25
CA GLY A 28 25.65 -0.58 -8.14
C GLY A 28 26.08 -1.25 -6.83
N SER A 29 25.48 -2.39 -6.47
CA SER A 29 26.00 -3.22 -5.38
C SER A 29 27.39 -3.72 -5.79
N ARG A 30 28.42 -3.02 -5.33
CA ARG A 30 29.85 -3.36 -5.45
C ARG A 30 30.24 -4.64 -4.69
N TYR A 31 29.27 -5.36 -4.12
CA TYR A 31 29.50 -6.58 -3.36
C TYR A 31 29.35 -7.80 -4.27
N PRO A 32 30.35 -8.70 -4.32
CA PRO A 32 30.28 -9.91 -5.12
C PRO A 32 29.15 -10.81 -4.62
N THR A 33 28.43 -11.42 -5.55
CA THR A 33 27.21 -12.22 -5.33
C THR A 33 27.37 -13.33 -4.29
N LYS A 34 28.59 -13.84 -4.09
CA LYS A 34 28.92 -14.90 -3.12
C LYS A 34 28.91 -14.42 -1.66
N LEU A 35 29.16 -13.13 -1.40
CA LEU A 35 29.11 -12.54 -0.05
C LEU A 35 27.71 -11.99 0.27
N THR A 36 26.87 -11.77 -0.74
CA THR A 36 25.49 -11.35 -0.51
C THR A 36 24.62 -12.58 -0.24
N THR A 37 24.45 -12.96 1.03
CA THR A 37 23.43 -13.92 1.49
C THR A 37 22.04 -13.30 1.38
N SER A 38 21.69 -12.71 0.23
CA SER A 38 20.35 -12.22 0.01
C SER A 38 19.45 -13.44 -0.17
N PRO A 39 18.42 -13.63 0.67
CA PRO A 39 17.54 -14.78 0.55
C PRO A 39 16.90 -14.79 -0.84
N ASN A 40 16.78 -15.97 -1.44
CA ASN A 40 16.19 -16.13 -2.76
C ASN A 40 14.69 -15.81 -2.66
N TYR A 41 14.29 -14.61 -3.09
CA TYR A 41 12.90 -14.23 -3.16
C TYR A 41 12.34 -14.60 -4.54
N PRO A 42 11.21 -15.32 -4.62
CA PRO A 42 10.54 -15.56 -5.88
C PRO A 42 10.17 -14.22 -6.55
N LYS A 43 10.10 -14.25 -7.88
CA LYS A 43 9.63 -13.10 -8.67
C LYS A 43 8.22 -12.74 -8.21
N PRO A 44 7.81 -11.45 -8.26
CA PRO A 44 6.47 -11.04 -7.87
C PRO A 44 5.34 -11.80 -8.58
N SER A 45 5.55 -12.24 -9.82
CA SER A 45 4.63 -13.09 -10.60
C SER A 45 4.40 -14.47 -9.98
N ASP A 46 5.42 -15.01 -9.32
CA ASP A 46 5.43 -16.38 -8.79
C ASP A 46 4.98 -16.40 -7.32
N ARG A 47 4.73 -15.22 -6.73
CA ARG A 47 4.21 -15.08 -5.38
C ARG A 47 2.72 -15.37 -5.36
N ILE A 48 2.29 -16.10 -4.35
CA ILE A 48 0.88 -16.46 -4.20
C ILE A 48 0.07 -15.20 -3.89
N LYS A 49 -0.84 -14.82 -4.80
CA LYS A 49 -1.74 -13.67 -4.62
C LYS A 49 -2.80 -13.94 -3.56
N TYR A 50 -3.54 -15.05 -3.72
CA TYR A 50 -4.62 -15.46 -2.83
C TYR A 50 -4.17 -16.70 -2.05
N TRP A 51 -3.77 -16.50 -0.80
CA TRP A 51 -3.28 -17.56 0.08
C TRP A 51 -4.43 -18.38 0.64
N ASN A 52 -4.44 -19.70 0.37
CA ASN A 52 -5.46 -20.58 0.94
C ASN A 52 -5.05 -21.19 2.27
N ILE A 53 -3.78 -21.19 2.63
CA ILE A 53 -3.29 -21.63 3.96
C ILE A 53 -2.98 -20.39 4.79
N VAL A 54 -3.47 -20.38 6.01
CA VAL A 54 -3.53 -19.20 6.86
C VAL A 54 -3.18 -19.56 8.31
N PRO A 55 -2.60 -18.64 9.11
CA PRO A 55 -2.28 -18.93 10.52
C PRO A 55 -3.47 -19.47 11.31
N GLY A 56 -3.24 -20.55 12.06
CA GLY A 56 -4.26 -21.31 12.79
C GLY A 56 -4.96 -22.41 11.98
N ASP A 57 -4.69 -22.55 10.68
CA ASP A 57 -5.09 -23.77 9.95
C ASP A 57 -4.26 -24.97 10.41
N THR A 58 -4.86 -26.15 10.34
CA THR A 58 -4.19 -27.44 10.51
C THR A 58 -3.81 -28.02 9.16
N VAL A 59 -2.54 -28.41 9.02
CA VAL A 59 -1.98 -28.94 7.77
C VAL A 59 -1.13 -30.18 8.04
N ARG A 60 -0.96 -31.03 7.02
CA ARG A 60 0.09 -32.07 6.98
C ARG A 60 1.15 -31.74 5.96
N ILE A 61 2.35 -32.28 6.16
CA ILE A 61 3.47 -32.16 5.22
C ILE A 61 3.49 -33.39 4.32
N VAL A 62 3.40 -33.19 3.00
CA VAL A 62 3.37 -34.29 2.01
C VAL A 62 4.76 -34.65 1.50
N ARG A 63 5.64 -33.66 1.37
CA ARG A 63 6.94 -33.81 0.71
C ARG A 63 8.06 -33.19 1.53
N GLY A 64 9.16 -33.92 1.64
CA GLY A 64 10.40 -33.49 2.29
C GLY A 64 10.78 -34.35 3.50
N ALA A 65 11.85 -33.96 4.19
CA ALA A 65 12.41 -34.72 5.32
C ALA A 65 11.49 -34.83 6.54
N HIS A 66 10.44 -33.99 6.63
CA HIS A 66 9.44 -34.02 7.70
C HIS A 66 8.06 -34.42 7.16
N ALA A 67 8.01 -35.26 6.11
CA ALA A 67 6.77 -35.79 5.57
C ALA A 67 6.19 -36.89 6.48
N GLU A 68 5.96 -36.52 7.73
CA GLU A 68 5.21 -37.33 8.69
C GLU A 68 3.73 -37.02 8.46
N ASN A 69 2.85 -38.02 8.44
CA ASN A 69 1.40 -37.84 8.33
C ASN A 69 0.77 -37.18 9.59
N LYS A 70 1.58 -36.39 10.33
CA LYS A 70 1.20 -35.70 11.54
C LYS A 70 0.52 -34.37 11.21
N LYS A 71 -0.50 -34.03 12.00
CA LYS A 71 -1.15 -32.72 11.94
C LYS A 71 -0.27 -31.66 12.57
N HIS A 72 -0.15 -30.52 11.92
CA HIS A 72 0.58 -29.37 12.42
C HIS A 72 -0.27 -28.10 12.30
N GLU A 73 -0.27 -27.27 13.36
CA GLU A 73 -0.88 -25.94 13.34
C GLU A 73 0.08 -24.95 12.65
N VAL A 74 -0.47 -24.15 11.73
CA VAL A 74 0.27 -23.07 11.08
C VAL A 74 0.44 -21.91 12.05
N LEU A 75 1.69 -21.57 12.37
CA LEU A 75 2.03 -20.45 13.25
C LEU A 75 1.95 -19.11 12.50
N SER A 76 2.71 -19.00 11.41
CA SER A 76 2.84 -17.77 10.64
C SER A 76 3.14 -18.07 9.17
N VAL A 77 2.94 -17.09 8.30
CA VAL A 77 3.12 -17.24 6.85
C VAL A 77 3.99 -16.11 6.31
N ASP A 78 5.03 -16.45 5.54
CA ASP A 78 5.81 -15.50 4.76
C ASP A 78 5.27 -15.43 3.32
N LYS A 79 4.50 -14.38 3.07
CA LYS A 79 3.86 -14.17 1.76
C LYS A 79 4.84 -13.80 0.65
N THR A 80 6.04 -13.35 0.99
CA THR A 80 7.05 -12.96 -0.03
C THR A 80 7.88 -14.12 -0.53
N ARG A 81 8.09 -15.13 0.31
CA ARG A 81 8.88 -16.32 -0.03
C ARG A 81 8.05 -17.57 -0.32
N ASN A 82 6.73 -17.48 -0.20
CA ASN A 82 5.82 -18.63 -0.29
C ASN A 82 6.13 -19.71 0.77
N PHE A 83 6.58 -19.27 1.96
CA PHE A 83 6.86 -20.17 3.09
C PHE A 83 5.80 -20.09 4.18
N VAL A 84 5.60 -21.21 4.84
CA VAL A 84 4.72 -21.39 5.97
C VAL A 84 5.57 -21.89 7.14
N TYR A 85 5.36 -21.32 8.31
CA TYR A 85 6.01 -21.73 9.55
C TYR A 85 5.01 -22.50 10.40
N LEU A 86 5.40 -23.70 10.81
CA LEU A 86 4.59 -24.59 11.63
C LEU A 86 5.04 -24.53 13.08
N LYS A 87 4.12 -24.73 14.02
CA LYS A 87 4.39 -24.61 15.46
C LYS A 87 5.36 -25.67 15.99
N GLU A 88 5.23 -26.92 15.55
CA GLU A 88 6.00 -28.06 16.08
C GLU A 88 7.28 -28.36 15.30
N VAL A 89 7.37 -27.92 14.04
CA VAL A 89 8.54 -28.19 13.20
C VAL A 89 9.58 -27.11 13.45
N THR A 90 10.44 -27.33 14.43
CA THR A 90 11.51 -26.39 14.81
C THR A 90 12.87 -26.86 14.33
N MET A 91 13.73 -25.91 13.99
CA MET A 91 15.17 -26.08 13.78
C MET A 91 15.93 -25.33 14.88
N LEU A 92 17.06 -25.87 15.32
CA LEU A 92 17.96 -25.16 16.22
C LEU A 92 18.69 -24.07 15.43
N ARG A 93 18.57 -22.82 15.90
CA ARG A 93 19.26 -21.68 15.32
C ARG A 93 20.19 -21.08 16.37
N GLY A 94 21.49 -21.19 16.12
CA GLY A 94 22.56 -20.78 17.03
C GLY A 94 23.63 -21.85 17.13
N HIS A 95 24.70 -21.55 17.87
CA HIS A 95 25.74 -22.51 18.22
C HIS A 95 25.86 -22.53 19.75
N GLY A 96 25.98 -23.72 20.35
CA GLY A 96 26.07 -23.89 21.81
C GLY A 96 24.74 -23.78 22.56
N GLU A 97 24.83 -23.48 23.86
CA GLU A 97 23.72 -23.49 24.83
C GLU A 97 22.65 -22.41 24.57
N SER A 98 22.98 -21.37 23.81
CA SER A 98 22.05 -20.30 23.40
C SER A 98 21.23 -20.64 22.15
N ALA A 99 21.16 -21.91 21.75
CA ALA A 99 20.43 -22.33 20.56
C ALA A 99 18.92 -22.16 20.74
N SER A 100 18.37 -21.11 20.13
CA SER A 100 16.93 -20.87 20.08
C SER A 100 16.24 -21.85 19.12
N ARG A 101 15.10 -22.42 19.53
CA ARG A 101 14.23 -23.18 18.63
C ARG A 101 13.45 -22.22 17.75
N VAL A 102 13.70 -22.25 16.45
CA VAL A 102 13.01 -21.42 15.46
C VAL A 102 12.20 -22.32 14.54
N SER A 103 10.96 -21.95 14.21
CA SER A 103 10.15 -22.71 13.26
C SER A 103 10.84 -22.83 11.90
N LYS A 104 10.92 -24.05 11.36
CA LYS A 104 11.50 -24.34 10.05
C LYS A 104 10.58 -23.80 8.95
N PRO A 105 11.08 -23.04 7.96
CA PRO A 105 10.27 -22.62 6.82
C PRO A 105 9.97 -23.82 5.91
N ILE A 106 8.69 -24.03 5.60
CA ILE A 106 8.23 -25.07 4.67
C ILE A 106 7.55 -24.41 3.48
N HIS A 107 7.85 -24.86 2.26
CA HIS A 107 7.24 -24.32 1.05
C HIS A 107 5.76 -24.67 0.96
N TYR A 108 4.94 -23.70 0.56
CA TYR A 108 3.49 -23.83 0.47
C TYR A 108 3.03 -25.07 -0.32
N SER A 109 3.74 -25.43 -1.40
CA SER A 109 3.40 -26.59 -2.24
C SER A 109 3.49 -27.94 -1.53
N ASN A 110 4.20 -28.02 -0.42
CA ASN A 110 4.46 -29.28 0.29
C ASN A 110 3.42 -29.54 1.38
N LEU A 111 2.41 -28.67 1.51
CA LEU A 111 1.40 -28.74 2.55
C LEU A 111 0.04 -29.14 1.97
N GLN A 112 -0.72 -29.91 2.74
CA GLN A 112 -2.12 -30.20 2.48
C GLN A 112 -2.97 -29.76 3.67
N LEU A 113 -4.10 -29.14 3.38
CA LEU A 113 -5.04 -28.66 4.39
C LEU A 113 -5.85 -29.81 4.96
N TYR A 114 -5.97 -29.87 6.29
CA TYR A 114 -6.84 -30.82 6.96
C TYR A 114 -8.29 -30.35 6.84
N LEU A 115 -9.19 -31.27 6.49
CA LEU A 115 -10.64 -31.00 6.38
C LEU A 115 -11.39 -31.40 7.64
N GLY A 116 -11.08 -32.57 8.19
CA GLY A 116 -11.79 -33.16 9.32
C GLY A 116 -11.62 -34.68 9.36
N VAL A 117 -12.28 -35.30 10.33
CA VAL A 117 -12.47 -36.75 10.37
C VAL A 117 -13.76 -37.05 9.61
N TYR A 118 -13.71 -38.02 8.71
CA TYR A 118 -14.87 -38.52 8.00
C TYR A 118 -14.95 -40.03 8.18
N GLU A 119 -16.17 -40.53 8.33
CA GLU A 119 -16.50 -41.93 8.26
C GLU A 119 -16.40 -42.37 6.79
N LEU A 120 -15.31 -43.07 6.46
CA LEU A 120 -15.08 -43.58 5.12
C LEU A 120 -15.01 -45.10 5.17
N PRO A 121 -15.60 -45.81 4.19
CA PRO A 121 -15.40 -47.24 4.08
C PRO A 121 -13.93 -47.50 3.74
N ASP A 122 -13.28 -48.32 4.55
CA ASP A 122 -11.92 -48.76 4.31
C ASP A 122 -11.89 -49.73 3.11
N LYS A 123 -10.71 -50.14 2.65
CA LYS A 123 -10.59 -51.11 1.52
C LYS A 123 -11.28 -52.45 1.81
N THR A 124 -11.49 -52.78 3.08
CA THR A 124 -12.21 -53.97 3.59
C THR A 124 -13.72 -53.75 3.77
N GLY A 125 -14.25 -52.54 3.53
CA GLY A 125 -15.67 -52.22 3.65
C GLY A 125 -16.13 -51.82 5.05
N GLU A 126 -15.25 -51.89 6.05
CA GLU A 126 -15.54 -51.40 7.41
C GLU A 126 -15.49 -49.87 7.45
N VAL A 127 -16.46 -49.25 8.11
CA VAL A 127 -16.52 -47.79 8.26
C VAL A 127 -15.51 -47.37 9.33
N LYS A 128 -14.46 -46.64 8.93
CA LYS A 128 -13.43 -46.16 9.85
C LYS A 128 -13.30 -44.65 9.79
N ASP A 129 -13.22 -44.05 10.97
CA ASP A 129 -12.87 -42.65 11.16
C ASP A 129 -11.51 -42.35 10.56
N THR A 130 -11.52 -41.74 9.38
CA THR A 130 -10.31 -41.46 8.63
C THR A 130 -10.13 -39.95 8.47
N GLU A 131 -8.90 -39.52 8.69
CA GLU A 131 -8.51 -38.12 8.54
C GLU A 131 -8.42 -37.75 7.07
N VAL A 132 -9.21 -36.75 6.65
CA VAL A 132 -9.24 -36.32 5.26
C VAL A 132 -8.46 -35.03 5.08
N TYR A 133 -7.65 -35.02 4.02
CA TYR A 133 -6.83 -33.88 3.64
C TYR A 133 -7.18 -33.42 2.23
N ALA A 134 -7.07 -32.12 1.98
CA ALA A 134 -7.31 -31.51 0.67
C ALA A 134 -6.06 -31.65 -0.22
N THR A 135 -6.16 -32.49 -1.24
CA THR A 135 -5.13 -32.64 -2.29
C THR A 135 -5.12 -31.44 -3.24
N ARG A 136 -6.30 -30.92 -3.59
CA ARG A 136 -6.46 -29.74 -4.44
C ARG A 136 -7.48 -28.80 -3.84
N ILE A 137 -7.17 -27.51 -3.84
CA ILE A 137 -8.05 -26.46 -3.30
C ILE A 137 -8.53 -25.59 -4.47
N SER A 138 -9.84 -25.44 -4.57
CA SER A 138 -10.46 -24.43 -5.43
C SER A 138 -10.97 -23.26 -4.59
N THR A 139 -11.18 -22.11 -5.22
CA THR A 139 -11.59 -20.88 -4.53
C THR A 139 -12.79 -20.25 -5.24
N SER A 140 -13.61 -19.53 -4.48
CA SER A 140 -14.60 -18.63 -5.07
C SER A 140 -13.92 -17.40 -5.69
N LYS A 141 -14.67 -16.62 -6.48
CA LYS A 141 -14.21 -15.31 -6.94
C LYS A 141 -13.88 -14.43 -5.72
N PRO A 142 -12.69 -13.81 -5.67
CA PRO A 142 -12.31 -12.93 -4.57
C PRO A 142 -13.09 -11.62 -4.64
N VAL A 143 -13.69 -11.23 -3.51
CA VAL A 143 -14.47 -10.01 -3.35
C VAL A 143 -13.79 -9.13 -2.29
N TYR A 144 -13.55 -7.86 -2.60
CA TYR A 144 -13.09 -6.90 -1.61
C TYR A 144 -14.29 -6.38 -0.83
N ILE A 145 -14.28 -6.54 0.50
CA ILE A 145 -15.31 -6.03 1.40
C ILE A 145 -14.81 -4.71 1.99
N PRO A 146 -15.34 -3.54 1.58
CA PRO A 146 -14.84 -2.24 2.04
C PRO A 146 -15.03 -2.03 3.55
N ALA A 147 -16.17 -2.45 4.10
CA ALA A 147 -16.47 -2.32 5.53
C ALA A 147 -15.45 -3.04 6.41
N ALA A 148 -15.06 -4.26 6.03
CA ALA A 148 -14.06 -5.05 6.75
C ALA A 148 -12.62 -4.80 6.27
N ARG A 149 -12.42 -3.92 5.26
CA ARG A 149 -11.15 -3.59 4.61
C ARG A 149 -10.30 -4.82 4.28
N ARG A 150 -10.95 -5.87 3.75
CA ARG A 150 -10.31 -7.16 3.47
C ARG A 150 -10.81 -7.79 2.19
N TRP A 151 -9.93 -8.56 1.57
CA TRP A 151 -10.30 -9.50 0.52
C TRP A 151 -10.86 -10.77 1.14
N PHE A 152 -11.98 -11.24 0.59
CA PHE A 152 -12.67 -12.44 1.03
C PHE A 152 -12.93 -13.37 -0.15
N TRP A 153 -12.67 -14.65 0.06
CA TRP A 153 -13.06 -15.74 -0.83
C TRP A 153 -13.32 -16.99 0.00
N ARG A 154 -14.17 -17.89 -0.50
CA ARG A 154 -14.41 -19.21 0.08
C ARG A 154 -13.41 -20.21 -0.48
N ARG A 155 -12.99 -21.14 0.36
CA ARG A 155 -12.09 -22.24 0.00
C ARG A 155 -12.91 -23.51 -0.14
N TYR A 156 -12.60 -24.31 -1.14
CA TYR A 156 -13.25 -25.60 -1.33
C TYR A 156 -12.21 -26.68 -1.63
N ALA A 157 -12.35 -27.86 -1.03
CA ALA A 157 -11.61 -29.04 -1.46
C ALA A 157 -12.17 -29.52 -2.80
N ALA A 158 -11.35 -29.43 -3.85
CA ALA A 158 -11.68 -29.96 -5.17
C ALA A 158 -11.22 -31.42 -5.34
N GLY A 159 -10.30 -31.88 -4.50
CA GLY A 159 -9.89 -33.28 -4.43
C GLY A 159 -9.37 -33.57 -3.03
N THR A 160 -9.69 -34.75 -2.52
CA THR A 160 -9.37 -35.18 -1.16
C THR A 160 -8.52 -36.44 -1.16
N SER A 161 -7.80 -36.66 -0.07
CA SER A 161 -7.01 -37.87 0.19
C SER A 161 -7.21 -38.24 1.67
N PRO A 162 -7.84 -39.39 1.96
CA PRO A 162 -8.59 -40.27 1.05
C PRO A 162 -9.77 -39.57 0.33
N GLN A 163 -10.23 -40.15 -0.77
CA GLN A 163 -11.31 -39.57 -1.58
C GLN A 163 -12.64 -39.71 -0.84
N ILE A 164 -13.39 -38.61 -0.72
CA ILE A 164 -14.72 -38.64 -0.10
C ILE A 164 -15.71 -39.14 -1.16
N PRO A 165 -16.61 -40.08 -0.83
CA PRO A 165 -17.63 -40.55 -1.76
C PRO A 165 -18.51 -39.38 -2.19
N THR A 166 -18.80 -39.35 -3.48
CA THR A 166 -19.69 -38.36 -4.08
C THR A 166 -21.13 -38.72 -3.71
N PRO A 167 -21.92 -37.79 -3.14
CA PRO A 167 -23.35 -38.03 -2.92
C PRO A 167 -24.06 -38.30 -4.25
N GLU A 168 -25.00 -39.22 -4.23
CA GLU A 168 -25.74 -39.66 -5.40
C GLU A 168 -26.46 -38.49 -6.07
N GLY A 169 -26.33 -38.36 -7.40
CA GLY A 169 -26.95 -37.28 -8.19
C GLY A 169 -26.12 -35.99 -8.35
N VAL A 170 -25.01 -35.81 -7.63
CA VAL A 170 -24.16 -34.63 -7.81
C VAL A 170 -22.94 -34.96 -8.67
N ALA A 171 -22.83 -34.29 -9.83
CA ALA A 171 -21.68 -34.46 -10.71
C ALA A 171 -20.36 -34.26 -9.95
N PRO A 172 -19.35 -35.13 -10.14
CA PRO A 172 -18.11 -35.12 -9.35
C PRO A 172 -17.34 -33.79 -9.41
N ARG A 173 -17.50 -33.01 -10.48
CA ARG A 173 -16.88 -31.66 -10.61
C ARG A 173 -17.50 -30.60 -9.70
N LYS A 174 -18.73 -30.82 -9.23
CA LYS A 174 -19.50 -29.94 -8.34
C LYS A 174 -19.38 -30.35 -6.86
N ASN A 175 -18.93 -31.57 -6.56
CA ASN A 175 -18.67 -32.01 -5.19
C ASN A 175 -17.43 -31.34 -4.64
N ARG A 176 -17.67 -30.21 -3.98
CA ARG A 176 -16.67 -29.31 -3.43
C ARG A 176 -16.99 -29.06 -1.97
N THR A 177 -16.25 -29.70 -1.07
CA THR A 177 -16.43 -29.52 0.36
C THR A 177 -15.86 -28.15 0.77
N GLU A 178 -16.67 -27.30 1.40
CA GLU A 178 -16.22 -26.00 1.87
C GLU A 178 -15.23 -26.14 3.04
N ILE A 179 -14.07 -25.49 2.93
CA ILE A 179 -13.08 -25.39 4.00
C ILE A 179 -13.26 -24.04 4.68
N ARG A 180 -13.87 -24.03 5.87
CA ARG A 180 -14.07 -22.81 6.66
C ARG A 180 -12.74 -22.20 7.08
N TRP A 181 -12.68 -20.87 7.15
CA TRP A 181 -11.53 -20.16 7.71
C TRP A 181 -11.45 -20.40 9.23
N PRO A 182 -10.24 -20.52 9.81
CA PRO A 182 -10.10 -20.79 11.23
C PRO A 182 -10.51 -19.57 12.04
N GLU A 183 -11.18 -19.76 13.18
CA GLU A 183 -11.70 -18.68 14.02
C GLU A 183 -10.58 -17.94 14.75
N PRO A 184 -10.50 -16.60 14.61
CA PRO A 184 -9.41 -15.83 15.21
C PRO A 184 -9.39 -16.04 16.72
N LYS A 185 -8.27 -16.55 17.25
CA LYS A 185 -8.02 -16.50 18.70
C LYS A 185 -8.06 -15.03 19.07
N LYS A 186 -9.08 -14.62 19.84
CA LYS A 186 -9.17 -13.26 20.35
C LYS A 186 -7.89 -13.03 21.13
N ARG A 187 -7.17 -11.96 20.82
CA ARG A 187 -5.99 -11.59 21.62
C ARG A 187 -6.52 -11.38 23.02
N ALA A 188 -5.97 -12.13 23.99
CA ALA A 188 -6.20 -11.81 25.38
C ALA A 188 -5.81 -10.34 25.53
N LEU A 189 -6.76 -9.53 25.94
CA LEU A 189 -6.43 -8.17 26.35
C LEU A 189 -5.46 -8.34 27.53
N PRO A 190 -4.39 -7.55 27.58
CA PRO A 190 -3.50 -7.63 28.73
C PRO A 190 -4.36 -7.39 29.98
N THR A 191 -4.30 -8.32 30.94
CA THR A 191 -4.95 -8.18 32.24
C THR A 191 -4.19 -7.10 32.99
N VAL A 192 -4.47 -5.85 32.66
CA VAL A 192 -3.92 -4.73 33.40
C VAL A 192 -5.09 -4.06 34.07
N GLU A 193 -5.29 -4.43 35.32
CA GLU A 193 -5.81 -3.51 36.32
C GLU A 193 -4.74 -2.41 36.45
N PHE A 194 -4.68 -1.51 35.48
CA PHE A 194 -3.93 -0.28 35.65
C PHE A 194 -4.79 0.61 36.54
N ASP A 195 -4.19 1.20 37.58
CA ASP A 195 -4.88 2.15 38.47
C ASP A 195 -5.48 3.36 37.72
N TYR A 196 -5.03 3.60 36.49
CA TYR A 196 -5.50 4.66 35.59
C TYR A 196 -6.53 4.19 34.55
N ASP A 197 -6.88 2.91 34.49
CA ASP A 197 -7.92 2.42 33.58
C ASP A 197 -9.30 2.61 34.22
N THR A 198 -10.28 3.05 33.43
CA THR A 198 -11.63 3.30 33.93
C THR A 198 -12.35 1.97 34.19
N PRO A 199 -12.98 1.77 35.37
CA PRO A 199 -13.73 0.56 35.62
C PRO A 199 -14.89 0.44 34.63
N LEU A 200 -15.23 -0.80 34.27
CA LEU A 200 -16.27 -1.09 33.28
C LEU A 200 -17.62 -0.45 33.63
N GLU A 201 -17.91 -0.31 34.93
CA GLU A 201 -19.11 0.33 35.45
C GLU A 201 -19.16 1.82 35.10
N ALA A 202 -18.09 2.57 35.34
CA ALA A 202 -18.01 3.99 35.01
C ALA A 202 -18.07 4.27 33.50
N VAL A 203 -17.53 3.36 32.66
CA VAL A 203 -17.64 3.48 31.19
C VAL A 203 -19.06 3.21 30.70
N ARG A 204 -19.79 2.31 31.37
CA ARG A 204 -21.17 1.96 31.02
C ARG A 204 -22.19 2.95 31.56
N GLU A 205 -21.82 3.78 32.52
CA GLU A 205 -22.66 4.83 33.04
C GLU A 205 -23.06 5.79 31.92
N ILE A 206 -24.37 5.89 31.68
CA ILE A 206 -24.93 6.78 30.65
C ILE A 206 -24.87 8.20 31.22
N THR A 207 -23.73 8.86 31.00
CA THR A 207 -23.50 10.24 31.47
C THR A 207 -24.26 11.29 30.67
N TRP A 208 -24.68 10.93 29.46
CA TRP A 208 -25.40 11.84 28.56
C TRP A 208 -26.74 11.26 28.14
N THR A 209 -27.79 11.79 28.76
CA THR A 209 -29.14 11.68 28.25
C THR A 209 -29.37 12.86 27.29
N PRO A 210 -29.58 12.63 25.98
CA PRO A 210 -29.89 13.72 25.06
C PRO A 210 -31.12 14.47 25.60
N ALA A 211 -31.05 15.80 25.59
CA ALA A 211 -32.22 16.62 25.92
C ALA A 211 -33.36 16.24 24.97
N ASP A 212 -34.56 16.06 25.52
CA ASP A 212 -35.72 15.75 24.71
C ASP A 212 -35.94 16.90 23.72
N VAL A 213 -36.01 16.56 22.43
CA VAL A 213 -36.19 17.49 21.32
C VAL A 213 -37.52 18.25 21.48
N SER A 214 -38.48 17.66 22.19
CA SER A 214 -39.75 18.31 22.53
C SER A 214 -39.58 19.56 23.42
N GLU A 215 -38.49 19.66 24.18
CA GLU A 215 -38.19 20.77 25.08
C GLU A 215 -37.27 21.83 24.48
N TYR A 216 -36.87 21.71 23.21
CA TYR A 216 -36.09 22.75 22.51
C TYR A 216 -36.61 24.19 22.67
N PRO A 217 -37.93 24.48 22.71
CA PRO A 217 -38.40 25.86 22.92
C PRO A 217 -38.10 26.43 24.32
N LYS A 218 -37.72 25.60 25.32
CA LYS A 218 -37.33 26.06 26.66
C LYS A 218 -35.86 26.52 26.74
N TYR A 219 -35.02 26.15 25.77
CA TYR A 219 -33.60 26.47 25.80
C TYR A 219 -33.27 27.76 25.03
N PRO A 220 -32.30 28.57 25.48
CA PRO A 220 -31.93 29.81 24.80
C PRO A 220 -31.43 29.56 23.37
N PRO A 221 -31.66 30.49 22.43
CA PRO A 221 -31.35 30.30 21.01
C PRO A 221 -29.88 29.99 20.68
N TYR A 222 -28.96 30.26 21.62
CA TYR A 222 -27.54 29.94 21.50
C TYR A 222 -27.22 28.43 21.65
N PHE A 223 -28.15 27.61 22.13
CA PHE A 223 -28.00 26.14 22.11
C PHE A 223 -28.46 25.52 20.78
N HIS A 224 -29.02 26.30 19.86
CA HIS A 224 -29.39 25.86 18.52
C HIS A 224 -28.28 26.07 17.48
N ILE A 225 -27.07 26.47 17.88
CA ILE A 225 -26.00 26.83 16.94
C ILE A 225 -25.57 25.60 16.13
N PRO A 226 -25.85 25.53 14.81
CA PRO A 226 -25.24 24.52 13.96
C PRO A 226 -23.73 24.73 13.93
N ALA A 227 -22.97 23.64 13.82
CA ALA A 227 -21.51 23.62 13.96
C ALA A 227 -20.78 24.81 13.27
N PRO A 228 -19.74 25.38 13.91
CA PRO A 228 -19.16 26.65 13.53
C PRO A 228 -18.64 26.71 12.09
N THR A 229 -18.82 27.87 11.48
CA THR A 229 -18.52 28.25 10.09
C THR A 229 -17.08 27.97 9.63
N SER A 230 -16.13 27.70 10.54
CA SER A 230 -14.73 27.42 10.21
C SER A 230 -14.51 26.10 9.44
N GLN A 231 -15.47 25.17 9.47
CA GLN A 231 -15.45 23.97 8.61
C GLN A 231 -15.97 24.23 7.18
N GLN A 232 -16.42 25.46 6.91
CA GLN A 232 -17.02 25.87 5.64
C GLN A 232 -15.99 26.58 4.73
N ARG A 233 -14.95 25.86 4.28
CA ARG A 233 -13.91 26.39 3.36
C ARG A 233 -14.40 26.80 1.95
N ILE A 234 -15.69 26.75 1.71
CA ILE A 234 -16.31 27.16 0.45
C ILE A 234 -16.93 28.52 0.74
N SER A 235 -16.54 29.56 0.00
CA SER A 235 -17.09 30.90 0.21
C SER A 235 -18.62 30.85 0.21
N VAL A 236 -19.28 31.69 1.01
CA VAL A 236 -20.75 31.72 1.07
C VAL A 236 -21.36 31.84 -0.34
N SER A 237 -20.74 32.64 -1.21
CA SER A 237 -21.10 32.76 -2.63
C SER A 237 -20.98 31.45 -3.41
N GLN A 238 -19.89 30.69 -3.24
CA GLN A 238 -19.69 29.40 -3.89
C GLN A 238 -20.64 28.32 -3.35
N LYS A 239 -20.99 28.37 -2.06
CA LYS A 239 -22.00 27.50 -1.47
C LYS A 239 -23.39 27.80 -2.00
N MET A 240 -23.74 29.07 -2.12
CA MET A 240 -25.02 29.51 -2.71
C MET A 240 -25.12 29.08 -4.17
N LEU A 241 -24.05 29.24 -4.96
CA LEU A 241 -23.99 28.77 -6.34
C LEU A 241 -24.06 27.24 -6.44
N ALA A 242 -23.35 26.51 -5.58
CA ALA A 242 -23.40 25.04 -5.55
C ALA A 242 -24.75 24.51 -5.06
N ALA A 243 -25.40 25.20 -4.12
CA ALA A 243 -26.73 24.87 -3.62
C ALA A 243 -27.79 25.14 -4.68
N LYS A 244 -27.72 26.27 -5.39
CA LYS A 244 -28.58 26.54 -6.56
C LYS A 244 -28.38 25.48 -7.64
N ALA A 245 -27.14 25.16 -8.00
CA ALA A 245 -26.84 24.13 -9.00
C ALA A 245 -27.32 22.73 -8.59
N ARG A 246 -27.23 22.37 -7.30
CA ARG A 246 -27.76 21.11 -6.77
C ARG A 246 -29.28 21.10 -6.74
N ALA A 247 -29.93 22.16 -6.27
CA ALA A 247 -31.39 22.25 -6.22
C ALA A 247 -32.00 22.09 -7.62
N VAL A 248 -31.36 22.70 -8.63
CA VAL A 248 -31.70 22.57 -10.04
C VAL A 248 -31.53 21.12 -10.52
N GLN A 249 -30.39 20.48 -10.20
CA GLN A 249 -30.12 19.08 -10.56
C GLN A 249 -31.07 18.08 -9.85
N ASP A 250 -31.37 18.30 -8.57
CA ASP A 250 -32.25 17.46 -7.77
C ASP A 250 -33.70 17.57 -8.24
N ALA A 251 -34.13 18.78 -8.64
CA ALA A 251 -35.45 19.00 -9.23
C ALA A 251 -35.60 18.29 -10.59
N TYR A 252 -34.53 18.20 -11.38
CA TYR A 252 -34.49 17.41 -12.63
C TYR A 252 -34.58 15.91 -12.35
N ILE A 253 -33.77 15.38 -11.43
CA ILE A 253 -33.80 13.95 -11.03
C ILE A 253 -35.18 13.57 -10.47
N ALA A 254 -35.82 14.48 -9.72
CA ALA A 254 -37.14 14.27 -9.15
C ALA A 254 -38.30 14.48 -10.12
N GLY A 255 -38.04 14.87 -11.38
CA GLY A 255 -39.08 15.10 -12.39
C GLY A 255 -40.03 16.27 -12.09
N ARG A 256 -39.61 17.23 -11.24
CA ARG A 256 -40.43 18.37 -10.78
C ARG A 256 -40.18 19.65 -11.58
N LEU A 257 -39.57 19.54 -12.75
CA LEU A 257 -39.21 20.69 -13.56
C LEU A 257 -40.35 21.04 -14.51
N GLY A 258 -40.70 22.33 -14.59
CA GLY A 258 -41.62 22.81 -15.64
C GLY A 258 -40.94 22.78 -17.01
N ASP A 259 -41.73 22.55 -18.06
CA ASP A 259 -41.29 22.40 -19.47
C ASP A 259 -40.49 23.59 -20.04
N ASN A 260 -40.44 24.71 -19.32
CA ASN A 260 -39.84 25.98 -19.75
C ASN A 260 -38.34 26.14 -19.43
N VAL A 261 -37.67 25.18 -18.78
CA VAL A 261 -36.23 25.31 -18.46
C VAL A 261 -35.35 24.65 -19.53
N PRO A 262 -34.40 25.38 -20.17
CA PRO A 262 -33.57 24.81 -21.23
C PRO A 262 -32.72 23.63 -20.74
N MET A 263 -32.93 22.46 -21.34
CA MET A 263 -32.20 21.20 -21.08
C MET A 263 -30.67 21.36 -21.17
N GLU A 264 -30.20 22.30 -21.99
CA GLU A 264 -28.79 22.57 -22.26
C GLU A 264 -27.98 22.94 -21.00
N GLN A 265 -28.61 23.58 -20.00
CA GLN A 265 -27.93 23.94 -18.75
C GLN A 265 -27.56 22.72 -17.90
N TYR A 266 -28.33 21.64 -17.99
CA TYR A 266 -28.11 20.39 -17.25
C TYR A 266 -27.08 19.51 -17.93
N LEU A 267 -27.14 19.44 -19.26
CA LEU A 267 -26.23 18.64 -20.09
C LEU A 267 -24.84 19.26 -20.17
N ALA A 268 -24.68 20.58 -20.01
CA ALA A 268 -23.38 21.24 -20.14
C ALA A 268 -22.31 20.60 -19.25
N ARG A 269 -22.63 20.15 -18.03
CA ARG A 269 -21.66 19.52 -17.13
C ARG A 269 -21.36 18.06 -17.49
N GLU A 270 -22.34 17.33 -18.02
CA GLU A 270 -22.17 15.95 -18.49
C GLU A 270 -21.40 15.90 -19.82
N LEU A 271 -21.75 16.78 -20.76
CA LEU A 271 -21.13 16.92 -22.07
C LEU A 271 -19.74 17.55 -22.00
N SER A 272 -19.45 18.44 -21.05
CA SER A 272 -18.17 19.13 -20.95
C SER A 272 -17.10 18.40 -20.12
N ASN A 273 -17.33 17.17 -19.66
CA ASN A 273 -16.42 16.45 -18.77
C ASN A 273 -14.95 16.52 -19.27
N PRO A 274 -14.05 17.23 -18.55
CA PRO A 274 -12.65 17.40 -18.97
C PRO A 274 -11.86 16.09 -18.96
N HIS A 275 -12.42 15.02 -18.40
CA HIS A 275 -11.83 13.69 -18.33
C HIS A 275 -12.55 12.66 -19.21
N SER A 276 -13.45 13.10 -20.10
CA SER A 276 -14.08 12.22 -21.08
C SER A 276 -13.04 11.51 -21.97
N ARG A 277 -13.40 10.33 -22.48
CA ARG A 277 -12.52 9.55 -23.37
C ARG A 277 -12.17 10.35 -24.63
N ALA A 278 -13.15 11.04 -25.23
CA ALA A 278 -12.96 11.89 -26.40
C ALA A 278 -11.94 13.01 -26.16
N LYS A 279 -12.07 13.79 -25.07
CA LYS A 279 -11.10 14.85 -24.74
C LYS A 279 -9.72 14.31 -24.34
N LYS A 280 -9.63 13.10 -23.79
CA LYS A 280 -8.33 12.44 -23.54
C LYS A 280 -7.66 12.03 -24.85
N GLN A 281 -8.45 11.48 -25.78
CA GLN A 281 -7.97 11.10 -27.11
C GLN A 281 -7.54 12.32 -27.92
N GLN A 282 -8.33 13.39 -27.92
CA GLN A 282 -8.00 14.64 -28.57
C GLN A 282 -6.67 15.21 -28.04
N ARG A 283 -6.50 15.34 -26.72
CA ARG A 283 -5.23 15.80 -26.12
C ARG A 283 -4.05 14.90 -26.45
N TRP A 284 -4.28 13.59 -26.57
CA TRP A 284 -3.25 12.65 -26.97
C TRP A 284 -2.87 12.81 -28.44
N GLN A 285 -3.85 13.01 -29.32
CA GLN A 285 -3.63 13.31 -30.74
C GLN A 285 -2.90 14.65 -30.90
N GLU A 286 -3.35 15.71 -30.25
CA GLU A 286 -2.70 17.03 -30.25
C GLU A 286 -1.25 16.93 -29.76
N ALA A 287 -1.00 16.25 -28.63
CA ALA A 287 0.35 16.05 -28.12
C ALA A 287 1.24 15.23 -29.07
N LYS A 288 0.66 14.25 -29.77
CA LYS A 288 1.37 13.45 -30.78
C LYS A 288 1.68 14.28 -32.02
N GLU A 289 0.73 15.03 -32.53
CA GLU A 289 0.92 15.94 -33.67
C GLU A 289 1.96 17.03 -33.37
N GLU A 290 1.93 17.62 -32.17
CA GLU A 290 2.95 18.57 -31.71
C GLU A 290 4.35 17.92 -31.70
N SER A 291 4.45 16.71 -31.15
CA SER A 291 5.69 15.93 -31.12
C SER A 291 6.21 15.65 -32.53
N ASP A 292 5.34 15.20 -33.44
CA ASP A 292 5.69 14.89 -34.83
C ASP A 292 6.12 16.16 -35.59
N ARG A 293 5.41 17.29 -35.40
CA ARG A 293 5.79 18.60 -35.97
C ARG A 293 7.16 19.06 -35.49
N LEU A 294 7.45 18.92 -34.18
CA LEU A 294 8.75 19.24 -33.61
C LEU A 294 9.84 18.35 -34.17
N GLN A 295 9.61 17.04 -34.26
CA GLN A 295 10.56 16.10 -34.82
C GLN A 295 10.92 16.47 -36.26
N VAL A 296 9.92 16.75 -37.12
CA VAL A 296 10.15 17.19 -38.50
C VAL A 296 10.95 18.49 -38.53
N ARG A 297 10.66 19.44 -37.63
CA ARG A 297 11.38 20.71 -37.52
C ARG A 297 12.87 20.50 -37.18
N PHE A 298 13.19 19.69 -36.18
CA PHE A 298 14.58 19.38 -35.81
C PHE A 298 15.31 18.61 -36.92
N MET A 299 14.63 17.68 -37.58
CA MET A 299 15.18 16.94 -38.72
C MET A 299 15.46 17.84 -39.92
N LYS A 300 14.59 18.81 -40.19
CA LYS A 300 14.77 19.81 -41.26
C LYS A 300 15.93 20.75 -40.92
N ALA A 301 15.96 21.28 -39.70
CA ALA A 301 17.04 22.15 -39.23
C ALA A 301 18.42 21.46 -39.30
N ALA A 302 18.53 20.19 -38.90
CA ALA A 302 19.78 19.44 -39.00
C ALA A 302 20.22 19.20 -40.46
N LYS A 303 19.27 18.98 -41.37
CA LYS A 303 19.55 18.86 -42.82
C LYS A 303 19.98 20.19 -43.45
N GLU A 304 19.43 21.31 -42.99
CA GLU A 304 19.77 22.65 -43.46
C GLU A 304 21.15 23.08 -42.94
N ALA A 305 21.42 22.88 -41.64
CA ALA A 305 22.74 23.12 -41.03
C ALA A 305 23.87 22.40 -41.78
N ARG A 306 23.61 21.15 -42.22
CA ARG A 306 24.53 20.40 -43.07
C ARG A 306 24.83 21.09 -44.40
N LYS A 307 23.85 21.72 -45.07
CA LYS A 307 24.04 22.37 -46.37
C LYS A 307 24.84 23.67 -46.24
N THR A 308 24.63 24.39 -45.15
CA THR A 308 25.21 25.72 -44.93
C THR A 308 26.62 25.65 -44.33
N SER A 309 27.18 24.45 -44.12
CA SER A 309 28.50 24.21 -43.48
C SER A 309 28.65 24.73 -42.04
N GLY A 310 27.67 25.48 -41.52
CA GLY A 310 27.57 25.84 -40.11
C GLY A 310 26.95 24.70 -39.31
N SER A 311 27.76 24.02 -38.49
CA SER A 311 27.24 23.04 -37.55
C SER A 311 26.47 23.76 -36.43
N VAL A 312 25.28 23.25 -36.09
CA VAL A 312 24.48 23.76 -34.96
C VAL A 312 25.01 23.22 -33.61
N THR A 313 25.87 22.19 -33.64
CA THR A 313 26.56 21.65 -32.47
C THR A 313 28.04 21.37 -32.77
N THR A 314 28.82 21.07 -31.74
CA THR A 314 30.30 20.96 -31.72
C THR A 314 30.89 19.82 -32.56
N VAL A 315 30.09 19.03 -33.28
CA VAL A 315 30.56 17.86 -34.03
C VAL A 315 30.72 18.19 -35.52
N GLY A 316 31.68 19.06 -35.83
CA GLY A 316 32.43 19.09 -37.10
C GLY A 316 31.70 19.48 -38.40
N LEU A 317 32.44 20.13 -39.30
CA LEU A 317 32.07 20.24 -40.71
C LEU A 317 32.17 18.84 -41.36
N ASN A 318 31.19 18.49 -42.22
CA ASN A 318 31.08 17.26 -43.03
C ASN A 318 30.28 16.07 -42.45
N LEU A 319 29.14 16.30 -41.77
CA LEU A 319 28.24 15.20 -41.42
C LEU A 319 27.63 14.53 -42.67
N THR A 320 27.60 13.20 -42.65
CA THR A 320 26.82 12.39 -43.61
C THR A 320 25.31 12.62 -43.44
N LYS A 321 24.50 12.37 -44.49
CA LYS A 321 23.02 12.46 -44.41
C LYS A 321 22.43 11.66 -43.25
N LYS A 322 22.99 10.48 -42.97
CA LYS A 322 22.56 9.60 -41.87
C LYS A 322 22.94 10.19 -40.50
N GLN A 323 24.11 10.81 -40.36
CA GLN A 323 24.53 11.46 -39.11
C GLN A 323 23.71 12.71 -38.80
N ALA A 324 23.42 13.57 -39.78
CA ALA A 324 22.55 14.73 -39.59
C ALA A 324 21.13 14.34 -39.15
N ALA A 325 20.59 13.24 -39.68
CA ALA A 325 19.31 12.68 -39.23
C ALA A 325 19.38 12.20 -37.77
N LYS A 326 20.46 11.52 -37.38
CA LYS A 326 20.67 11.08 -35.98
C LYS A 326 20.83 12.26 -35.03
N GLU A 327 21.54 13.31 -35.44
CA GLU A 327 21.70 14.54 -34.66
C GLU A 327 20.37 15.27 -34.46
N GLY A 328 19.55 15.38 -35.53
CA GLY A 328 18.21 15.95 -35.44
C GLY A 328 17.30 15.19 -34.46
N LEU A 329 17.35 13.85 -34.48
CA LEU A 329 16.63 13.02 -33.49
C LEU A 329 17.16 13.22 -32.08
N PHE A 330 18.48 13.30 -31.90
CA PHE A 330 19.11 13.52 -30.59
C PHE A 330 18.71 14.88 -29.99
N LEU A 331 18.75 15.95 -30.78
CA LEU A 331 18.33 17.29 -30.35
C LEU A 331 16.85 17.32 -29.98
N PHE A 332 16.00 16.65 -30.76
CA PHE A 332 14.59 16.47 -30.45
C PHE A 332 14.36 15.74 -29.12
N GLU A 333 15.05 14.61 -28.90
CA GLU A 333 14.96 13.86 -27.63
C GLU A 333 15.45 14.69 -26.43
N SER A 334 16.54 15.44 -26.59
CA SER A 334 17.05 16.35 -25.56
C SER A 334 16.02 17.43 -25.22
N HIS A 335 15.43 18.05 -26.25
CA HIS A 335 14.39 19.07 -26.09
C HIS A 335 13.15 18.51 -25.38
N ILE A 336 12.68 17.31 -25.73
CA ILE A 336 11.56 16.66 -25.02
C ILE A 336 11.92 16.43 -23.54
N ARG A 337 13.12 15.92 -23.26
CA ARG A 337 13.58 15.65 -21.88
C ARG A 337 13.64 16.93 -21.04
N GLU A 338 14.13 18.02 -21.61
CA GLU A 338 14.15 19.34 -20.96
C GLU A 338 12.75 19.90 -20.75
N ALA A 339 11.87 19.81 -21.76
CA ALA A 339 10.48 20.23 -21.66
C ALA A 339 9.71 19.44 -20.59
N GLU A 340 9.92 18.13 -20.48
CA GLU A 340 9.34 17.30 -19.43
C GLU A 340 9.85 17.69 -18.04
N LYS A 341 11.16 17.95 -17.90
CA LYS A 341 11.77 18.43 -16.66
C LYS A 341 11.19 19.79 -16.26
N ALA A 342 11.04 20.72 -17.20
CA ALA A 342 10.41 22.02 -16.97
C ALA A 342 8.92 21.90 -16.60
N ARG A 343 8.15 21.05 -17.29
CA ARG A 343 6.74 20.75 -16.94
C ARG A 343 6.63 20.09 -15.55
N GLY A 344 7.59 19.25 -15.18
CA GLY A 344 7.70 18.66 -13.85
C GLY A 344 7.95 19.71 -12.77
N ALA A 345 8.89 20.63 -13.02
CA ALA A 345 9.19 21.76 -12.14
C ALA A 345 7.97 22.67 -11.93
N LYS A 346 7.32 23.12 -13.01
CA LYS A 346 6.09 23.93 -12.95
C LYS A 346 4.97 23.24 -12.15
N ARG A 347 4.78 21.93 -12.35
CA ARG A 347 3.80 21.15 -11.56
C ARG A 347 4.18 21.04 -10.09
N ALA A 348 5.47 20.96 -9.77
CA ALA A 348 5.93 20.94 -8.39
C ALA A 348 5.72 22.31 -7.71
N GLU A 349 5.99 23.41 -8.42
CA GLU A 349 5.72 24.77 -7.98
C GLU A 349 4.22 24.98 -7.69
N GLN A 350 3.34 24.62 -8.63
CA GLN A 350 1.89 24.68 -8.45
C GLN A 350 1.39 23.85 -7.26
N ARG A 351 2.06 22.74 -6.93
CA ARG A 351 1.75 21.90 -5.75
C ARG A 351 2.32 22.46 -4.44
N GLY A 352 2.97 23.62 -4.46
CA GLY A 352 3.52 24.28 -3.28
C GLY A 352 4.91 23.77 -2.87
N ALA A 353 5.70 23.21 -3.80
CA ALA A 353 7.08 22.78 -3.49
C ALA A 353 7.96 23.94 -3.04
N VAL A 354 7.78 25.14 -3.62
CA VAL A 354 8.52 26.36 -3.24
C VAL A 354 8.21 26.75 -1.80
N ALA A 355 6.93 26.87 -1.44
CA ALA A 355 6.50 27.14 -0.06
C ALA A 355 7.02 26.08 0.93
N LYS A 356 7.09 24.80 0.52
CA LYS A 356 7.66 23.74 1.35
C LYS A 356 9.17 23.88 1.54
N LEU A 357 9.91 24.30 0.51
CA LEU A 357 11.34 24.58 0.59
C LEU A 357 11.63 25.78 1.48
N GLU A 358 10.85 26.85 1.36
CA GLU A 358 10.93 28.04 2.23
C GLU A 358 10.69 27.67 3.70
N ARG A 359 9.61 26.93 4.00
CA ARG A 359 9.36 26.40 5.36
C ARG A 359 10.53 25.56 5.88
N LYS A 360 11.17 24.76 5.01
CA LYS A 360 12.35 23.96 5.39
C LYS A 360 13.58 24.85 5.66
N LYS A 361 13.81 25.91 4.88
CA LYS A 361 14.88 26.90 5.10
C LYS A 361 14.68 27.62 6.44
N VAL A 362 13.48 28.15 6.69
CA VAL A 362 13.12 28.80 7.96
C VAL A 362 13.33 27.86 9.15
N ARG A 363 12.88 26.60 9.04
CA ARG A 363 13.08 25.59 10.10
C ARG A 363 14.56 25.29 10.35
N LYS A 364 15.39 25.24 9.31
CA LYS A 364 16.84 25.03 9.46
C LYS A 364 17.50 26.23 10.13
N ALA A 365 17.18 27.45 9.71
CA ALA A 365 17.69 28.67 10.32
C ALA A 365 17.33 28.75 11.81
N ARG A 366 16.07 28.44 12.18
CA ARG A 366 15.65 28.39 13.59
C ARG A 366 16.44 27.36 14.41
N LYS A 367 16.74 26.20 13.83
CA LYS A 367 17.54 25.17 14.51
C LYS A 367 19.00 25.61 14.68
N ALA A 368 19.59 26.24 13.66
CA ALA A 368 20.95 26.78 13.76
C ALA A 368 21.05 27.84 14.86
N LYS A 369 20.12 28.81 14.89
CA LYS A 369 20.04 29.81 15.97
C LYS A 369 19.93 29.19 17.36
N LYS A 370 19.05 28.19 17.54
CA LYS A 370 18.94 27.47 18.82
C LYS A 370 20.22 26.76 19.24
N ILE A 371 20.98 26.22 18.28
CA ILE A 371 22.26 25.58 18.56
C ILE A 371 23.29 26.64 18.96
N GLU A 372 23.35 27.78 18.26
CA GLU A 372 24.21 28.90 18.64
C GLU A 372 23.86 29.46 20.02
N GLU A 373 22.58 29.65 20.33
CA GLU A 373 22.10 30.05 21.66
C GLU A 373 22.49 29.01 22.72
N SER A 374 22.31 27.72 22.43
CA SER A 374 22.70 26.64 23.34
C SER A 374 24.20 26.58 23.57
N LEU A 375 25.02 26.87 22.55
CA LEU A 375 26.49 26.90 22.67
C LEU A 375 26.96 28.15 23.43
N ARG A 376 26.30 29.30 23.23
CA ARG A 376 26.56 30.52 24.00
C ARG A 376 26.20 30.36 25.48
N ASN A 377 25.08 29.70 25.75
CA ASN A 377 24.60 29.43 27.11
C ASN A 377 25.27 28.20 27.73
N LEU A 378 26.16 27.52 27.01
CA LEU A 378 26.91 26.36 27.51
C LEU A 378 28.02 26.88 28.43
N VAL A 379 27.64 27.24 29.65
CA VAL A 379 28.58 27.46 30.75
C VAL A 379 28.79 26.11 31.42
N LEU A 380 30.04 25.64 31.49
CA LEU A 380 30.37 24.48 32.31
C LEU A 380 30.21 24.89 33.77
N GLU A 381 29.37 24.16 34.50
CA GLU A 381 29.32 24.28 35.96
C GLU A 381 30.66 23.82 36.53
N ASP A 382 31.21 24.58 37.49
CA ASP A 382 32.49 24.25 38.13
C ASP A 382 32.34 22.92 38.88
N ALA A 383 32.91 21.86 38.30
CA ALA A 383 32.97 20.56 38.92
C ALA A 383 34.25 20.42 39.76
N LYS A 384 34.16 19.71 40.90
CA LYS A 384 35.25 19.54 41.87
C LYS A 384 36.56 18.93 41.31
N ASN A 385 36.51 18.36 40.09
CA ASN A 385 37.65 17.72 39.41
C ASN A 385 38.13 18.49 38.16
N GLN A 386 37.70 19.75 37.98
CA GLN A 386 38.03 20.54 36.79
C GLN A 386 39.31 21.35 37.05
N VAL A 387 40.44 20.93 36.46
CA VAL A 387 41.72 21.65 36.53
C VAL A 387 41.78 22.66 35.38
N LEU A 388 41.51 23.93 35.67
CA LEU A 388 41.67 25.01 34.70
C LEU A 388 43.15 25.41 34.60
N PRO A 389 43.71 25.60 33.38
CA PRO A 389 45.06 26.14 33.23
C PRO A 389 45.13 27.58 33.77
N THR A 390 46.16 27.87 34.55
CA THR A 390 46.33 29.11 35.34
C THR A 390 46.47 30.39 34.53
N THR A 391 46.61 30.32 33.20
CA THR A 391 46.88 31.49 32.35
C THR A 391 45.66 32.35 32.04
N THR A 392 44.43 31.91 32.29
CA THR A 392 43.19 32.66 31.97
C THR A 392 42.57 33.42 33.15
N GLN A 393 43.07 33.26 34.38
CA GLN A 393 42.48 33.91 35.56
C GLN A 393 42.85 35.39 35.73
N THR A 394 43.83 35.92 34.98
CA THR A 394 44.32 37.30 35.14
C THR A 394 43.48 38.37 34.43
N HIS A 395 42.53 38.00 33.58
CA HIS A 395 41.78 38.98 32.75
C HIS A 395 40.34 39.28 33.20
N LEU A 396 39.85 38.67 34.27
CA LEU A 396 38.46 38.84 34.75
C LEU A 396 38.34 39.65 36.06
N ALA A 397 39.42 40.26 36.54
CA ALA A 397 39.46 41.01 37.80
C ALA A 397 39.78 42.51 37.64
N ALA A 398 39.45 43.12 36.49
CA ALA A 398 39.52 44.57 36.27
C ALA A 398 38.19 45.12 35.76
#